data_AF-C3NA25-F1
#
_entry.id   AF-C3NA25-F1
#
_cell.length_a   1.000
_cell.length_b   1.000
_cell.length_c   1.000
_cell.angle_alpha   90.00
_cell.angle_beta   90.00
_cell.angle_gamma   90.00
#
_symmetry.space_group_name_H-M   'P 1'
#
loop_
_entity.id
_entity.type
_entity.pdbx_description
1 polymer ?
#
loop_
_entity_poly.entity_id
_entity_poly.type
_entity_poly.pdbx_seq_one_letter_code
_entity_poly.pdbx_strand_id
1 'polypeptide(L)'
;MFQLSTHPYPPSMTTSSPYRNFTQKHKFGYFFINLMSNRVLAHGVRAVFPVSFESVVNVVRGYDSASNIYFTVLDKSPRTAVALGQKFYFRTSHYLCCMTLVIERGSETEVRIIAHSGLKLSALTDYGASANYALDVLDHLSKSLGVNPRDVVEVDYMDVTKSQLLE
;
A
#
# COMPACT_ATOMS: atom_id res chain seq x y z
N MET A 1 -43.63 33.44 -34.65
CA MET A 1 -42.37 33.99 -34.11
C MET A 1 -42.44 33.78 -32.60
N PHE A 2 -41.59 32.89 -32.07
CA PHE A 2 -41.67 32.39 -30.69
C PHE A 2 -41.17 33.45 -29.70
N GLN A 3 -41.96 33.76 -28.66
CA GLN A 3 -41.47 34.49 -27.49
C GLN A 3 -41.94 33.82 -26.19
N LEU A 4 -40.97 33.72 -25.29
CA LEU A 4 -40.83 32.88 -24.10
C LEU A 4 -41.93 33.08 -23.05
N SER A 5 -42.47 31.98 -22.52
CA SER A 5 -43.11 31.98 -21.21
C SER A 5 -42.05 31.79 -20.12
N THR A 6 -41.92 32.77 -19.24
CA THR A 6 -41.12 32.69 -18.01
C THR A 6 -41.88 31.89 -16.95
N HIS A 7 -41.42 30.68 -16.65
CA HIS A 7 -41.78 29.98 -15.41
C HIS A 7 -40.62 30.05 -14.41
N PRO A 8 -40.90 30.38 -13.14
CA PRO A 8 -39.90 30.54 -12.09
C PRO A 8 -39.36 29.19 -11.61
N TYR A 9 -38.05 29.16 -11.36
CA TYR A 9 -37.35 28.04 -10.73
C TYR A 9 -37.99 27.63 -9.39
N PRO A 10 -38.18 26.32 -9.12
CA PRO A 10 -38.38 25.84 -7.77
C PRO A 10 -37.05 25.82 -6.97
N PRO A 11 -37.11 25.87 -5.63
CA PRO A 11 -35.97 26.16 -4.77
C PRO A 11 -34.97 25.01 -4.69
N SER A 12 -33.71 25.37 -4.42
CA SER A 12 -32.61 24.47 -4.10
C SER A 12 -32.93 23.56 -2.91
N MET A 13 -33.01 22.25 -3.15
CA MET A 13 -32.90 21.23 -2.11
C MET A 13 -31.65 20.38 -2.34
N THR A 14 -30.68 20.58 -1.45
CA THR A 14 -29.85 19.56 -0.81
C THR A 14 -29.25 18.44 -1.67
N THR A 15 -27.97 18.58 -2.00
CA THR A 15 -27.05 17.44 -2.01
C THR A 15 -25.89 17.75 -1.08
N SER A 16 -26.04 17.38 0.18
CA SER A 16 -24.90 17.20 1.08
C SER A 16 -23.99 16.12 0.47
N SER A 17 -22.90 16.55 -0.16
CA SER A 17 -21.86 15.66 -0.67
C SER A 17 -21.36 14.75 0.45
N PRO A 18 -21.44 13.41 0.32
CA PRO A 18 -21.06 12.48 1.38
C PRO A 18 -19.54 12.40 1.61
N TYR A 19 -18.72 13.04 0.78
CA TYR A 19 -17.27 12.88 0.80
C TYR A 19 -16.47 13.92 1.59
N ARG A 20 -17.13 14.85 2.30
CA ARG A 20 -16.42 15.70 3.28
C ARG A 20 -16.06 14.96 4.58
N ASN A 21 -16.65 13.78 4.81
CA ASN A 21 -16.50 13.02 6.05
C ASN A 21 -15.52 11.82 5.99
N PHE A 22 -15.05 11.43 4.80
CA PHE A 22 -14.12 10.29 4.67
C PHE A 22 -12.67 10.67 5.01
N THR A 23 -12.28 11.93 4.81
CA THR A 23 -10.91 12.40 5.08
C THR A 23 -10.65 12.74 6.55
N GLN A 24 -11.71 12.91 7.36
CA GLN A 24 -11.59 13.35 8.75
C GLN A 24 -11.74 12.19 9.76
N LYS A 25 -12.56 11.17 9.47
CA LYS A 25 -12.73 10.01 10.37
C LYS A 25 -11.60 8.99 10.30
N HIS A 26 -10.87 8.88 9.19
CA HIS A 26 -9.77 7.92 9.07
C HIS A 26 -8.43 8.40 9.62
N LYS A 27 -8.26 9.70 9.90
CA LYS A 27 -7.04 10.21 10.56
C LYS A 27 -7.02 9.99 12.07
N PHE A 28 -8.19 9.86 12.71
CA PHE A 28 -8.29 9.76 14.18
C PHE A 28 -8.28 8.32 14.71
N GLY A 29 -8.71 7.33 13.92
CA GLY A 29 -8.77 5.92 14.34
C GLY A 29 -7.41 5.21 14.39
N TYR A 30 -6.48 5.57 13.50
CA TYR A 30 -5.13 4.97 13.45
C TYR A 30 -4.17 5.51 14.52
N PHE A 31 -4.54 6.57 15.25
CA PHE A 31 -3.72 7.14 16.31
C PHE A 31 -3.77 6.31 17.60
N PHE A 32 -4.86 5.54 17.83
CA PHE A 32 -5.07 4.82 19.10
C PHE A 32 -4.88 3.29 19.02
N ILE A 33 -4.81 2.68 17.84
CA ILE A 33 -4.60 1.22 17.72
C ILE A 33 -3.10 0.85 17.72
N ASN A 34 -2.20 1.83 17.57
CA ASN A 34 -0.76 1.60 17.43
C ASN A 34 0.06 1.54 18.74
N LEU A 35 -0.58 1.50 19.92
CA LEU A 35 0.17 1.56 21.19
C LEU A 35 0.63 0.18 21.73
N MET A 36 0.30 -0.93 21.08
CA MET A 36 0.47 -2.28 21.66
C MET A 36 1.04 -3.34 20.70
N SER A 37 1.70 -2.97 19.59
CA SER A 37 2.50 -3.91 18.79
C SER A 37 3.98 -3.56 18.84
N ASN A 38 4.57 -3.67 20.03
CA ASN A 38 5.95 -3.28 20.34
C ASN A 38 7.03 -4.23 19.77
N ARG A 39 6.80 -4.94 18.65
CA ARG A 39 7.68 -6.04 18.22
C ARG A 39 7.82 -6.28 16.71
N VAL A 40 7.50 -5.34 15.83
CA VAL A 40 7.55 -5.66 14.39
C VAL A 40 8.52 -4.74 13.64
N LEU A 41 9.70 -5.28 13.30
CA LEU A 41 10.72 -4.59 12.48
C LEU A 41 10.39 -4.62 10.98
N ALA A 42 9.51 -5.56 10.59
CA ALA A 42 9.07 -5.76 9.22
C ALA A 42 7.55 -5.82 9.17
N HIS A 43 6.93 -5.15 8.20
CA HIS A 43 5.48 -5.21 8.02
C HIS A 43 5.18 -5.79 6.65
N GLY A 44 4.26 -6.76 6.62
CA GLY A 44 3.80 -7.39 5.40
C GLY A 44 2.36 -7.01 5.08
N VAL A 45 2.03 -6.84 3.80
CA VAL A 45 0.66 -6.71 3.32
C VAL A 45 0.46 -7.67 2.16
N ARG A 46 -0.62 -8.44 2.20
CA ARG A 46 -1.12 -9.22 1.07
C ARG A 46 -2.39 -8.56 0.54
N ALA A 47 -2.48 -8.40 -0.76
CA ALA A 47 -3.65 -7.83 -1.43
C ALA A 47 -3.89 -8.52 -2.78
N VAL A 48 -5.13 -8.48 -3.27
CA VAL A 48 -5.51 -9.02 -4.58
C VAL A 48 -6.07 -7.89 -5.44
N PHE A 49 -5.43 -7.63 -6.57
CA PHE A 49 -5.88 -6.64 -7.54
C PHE A 49 -6.72 -7.31 -8.63
N PRO A 50 -7.93 -6.82 -8.93
CA PRO A 50 -8.79 -7.37 -9.98
C PRO A 50 -8.37 -6.88 -11.39
N VAL A 51 -7.07 -6.98 -11.69
CA VAL A 51 -6.44 -6.61 -12.97
C VAL A 51 -5.36 -7.61 -13.34
N SER A 52 -4.91 -7.56 -14.60
CA SER A 52 -3.90 -8.49 -15.12
C SER A 52 -2.52 -8.31 -14.47
N PHE A 53 -1.74 -9.38 -14.49
CA PHE A 53 -0.37 -9.43 -13.99
C PHE A 53 0.50 -8.32 -14.60
N GLU A 54 0.40 -8.12 -15.92
CA GLU A 54 1.18 -7.12 -16.67
C GLU A 54 0.86 -5.70 -16.20
N SER A 55 -0.40 -5.42 -15.88
CA SER A 55 -0.84 -4.10 -15.42
C SER A 55 -0.15 -3.76 -14.10
N VAL A 56 -0.17 -4.68 -13.14
CA VAL A 56 0.49 -4.50 -11.84
C VAL A 56 2.01 -4.43 -12.01
N VAL A 57 2.59 -5.31 -12.81
CA VAL A 57 4.04 -5.32 -13.10
C VAL A 57 4.52 -3.99 -13.67
N ASN A 58 3.80 -3.41 -14.62
CA ASN A 58 4.17 -2.15 -15.24
C ASN A 58 4.13 -0.99 -14.25
N VAL A 59 3.14 -0.98 -13.35
CA VAL A 59 3.07 0.04 -12.27
C VAL A 59 4.21 -0.15 -11.27
N VAL A 60 4.46 -1.38 -10.81
CA VAL A 60 5.56 -1.67 -9.86
C VAL A 60 6.90 -1.26 -10.45
N ARG A 61 7.16 -1.62 -11.71
CA ARG A 61 8.42 -1.27 -12.42
C ARG A 61 8.61 0.24 -12.56
N GLY A 62 7.52 0.98 -12.74
CA GLY A 62 7.54 2.44 -12.89
C GLY A 62 7.60 3.22 -11.58
N TYR A 63 7.56 2.54 -10.42
CA TYR A 63 7.53 3.19 -9.12
C TYR A 63 8.85 2.98 -8.37
N ASP A 64 9.70 4.02 -8.34
CA ASP A 64 11.04 3.96 -7.76
C ASP A 64 11.07 3.41 -6.33
N SER A 65 10.09 3.77 -5.48
CA SER A 65 10.08 3.27 -4.10
C SER A 65 9.78 1.77 -4.00
N ALA A 66 9.28 1.11 -5.05
CA ALA A 66 9.09 -0.34 -5.08
C ALA A 66 10.21 -1.08 -5.82
N SER A 67 10.96 -0.43 -6.71
CA SER A 67 11.84 -1.12 -7.67
C SER A 67 13.20 -0.47 -7.96
N ASN A 68 13.63 0.56 -7.22
CA ASN A 68 14.90 1.27 -7.48
C ASN A 68 16.18 0.47 -7.15
N ILE A 69 16.10 -0.70 -6.53
CA ILE A 69 17.25 -1.58 -6.27
C ILE A 69 17.32 -2.73 -7.28
N TYR A 70 16.20 -3.42 -7.48
CA TYR A 70 16.15 -4.62 -8.31
C TYR A 70 14.74 -4.84 -8.83
N PHE A 71 14.64 -5.38 -10.05
CA PHE A 71 13.38 -5.80 -10.63
C PHE A 71 13.63 -6.98 -11.57
N THR A 72 12.82 -8.02 -11.45
CA THR A 72 12.83 -9.14 -12.40
C THR A 72 11.43 -9.74 -12.56
N VAL A 73 11.21 -10.40 -13.70
CA VAL A 73 10.04 -11.23 -13.95
C VAL A 73 10.51 -12.66 -14.18
N LEU A 74 9.98 -13.57 -13.37
CA LEU A 74 10.15 -15.01 -13.51
C LEU A 74 8.99 -15.52 -14.37
N ASP A 75 9.30 -15.83 -15.64
CA ASP A 75 8.32 -16.25 -16.65
C ASP A 75 7.97 -17.75 -16.57
N LYS A 76 7.76 -18.24 -15.34
CA LYS A 76 7.31 -19.61 -15.07
C LYS A 76 5.98 -19.55 -14.36
N SER A 77 5.01 -20.37 -14.79
CA SER A 77 3.68 -20.38 -14.18
C SER A 77 3.70 -20.88 -12.72
N PRO A 78 3.06 -20.15 -11.77
CA PRO A 78 2.45 -18.83 -11.95
C PRO A 78 3.51 -17.74 -12.12
N ARG A 79 3.37 -16.89 -13.15
CA ARG A 79 4.36 -15.83 -13.41
C ARG A 79 4.50 -14.95 -12.17
N THR A 80 5.74 -14.63 -11.83
CA THR A 80 6.05 -13.88 -10.61
C THR A 80 7.01 -12.76 -10.93
N ALA A 81 6.68 -11.53 -10.57
CA ALA A 81 7.64 -10.44 -10.56
C ALA A 81 8.14 -10.20 -9.14
N VAL A 82 9.43 -9.92 -9.02
CA VAL A 82 10.09 -9.55 -7.76
C VAL A 82 10.70 -8.18 -7.95
N ALA A 83 10.31 -7.25 -7.09
CA ALA A 83 10.86 -5.91 -7.04
C ALA A 83 11.44 -5.64 -5.65
N LEU A 84 12.61 -5.00 -5.61
CA LEU A 84 13.22 -4.47 -4.41
C LEU A 84 13.36 -2.96 -4.56
N GLY A 85 12.83 -2.24 -3.57
CA GLY A 85 12.91 -0.81 -3.46
C GLY A 85 13.48 -0.38 -2.12
N GLN A 86 14.01 0.83 -2.06
CA GLN A 86 14.51 1.44 -0.85
C GLN A 86 14.18 2.93 -0.81
N LYS A 87 13.77 3.41 0.36
CA LYS A 87 13.31 4.79 0.59
C LYS A 87 13.79 5.27 1.95
N PHE A 88 14.22 6.52 2.01
CA PHE A 88 14.63 7.15 3.27
C PHE A 88 13.43 7.55 4.11
N TYR A 89 13.46 7.24 5.40
CA TYR A 89 12.46 7.67 6.38
C TYR A 89 13.09 8.57 7.43
N PHE A 90 12.71 9.85 7.42
CA PHE A 90 13.24 10.85 8.37
C PHE A 90 13.04 10.49 9.84
N ARG A 91 11.88 9.90 10.18
CA ARG A 91 11.52 9.52 11.56
C ARG A 91 12.48 8.49 12.16
N THR A 92 13.02 7.60 11.33
CA THR A 92 13.99 6.58 11.75
C THR A 92 15.42 6.96 11.38
N SER A 93 15.61 8.10 10.68
CA SER A 93 16.87 8.54 10.07
C SER A 93 17.58 7.41 9.30
N HIS A 94 16.80 6.55 8.63
CA HIS A 94 17.31 5.32 8.02
C HIS A 94 16.61 5.03 6.69
N TYR A 95 17.31 4.30 5.82
CA TYR A 95 16.70 3.74 4.61
C TYR A 95 16.01 2.43 4.93
N LEU A 96 14.72 2.33 4.59
CA LEU A 96 13.97 1.08 4.70
C LEU A 96 13.99 0.36 3.36
N CYS A 97 14.01 -0.96 3.40
CA CYS A 97 13.87 -1.80 2.22
C CYS A 97 12.42 -2.27 2.09
N CYS A 98 11.96 -2.42 0.85
CA CYS A 98 10.67 -2.99 0.50
C CYS A 98 10.85 -4.04 -0.58
N MET A 99 10.30 -5.23 -0.36
CA MET A 99 10.14 -6.26 -1.36
C MET A 99 8.68 -6.30 -1.80
N THR A 100 8.45 -6.17 -3.10
CA THR A 100 7.13 -6.36 -3.71
C THR A 100 7.15 -7.61 -4.59
N LEU A 101 6.32 -8.58 -4.24
CA LEU A 101 6.05 -9.76 -5.05
C LEU A 101 4.73 -9.55 -5.77
N VAL A 102 4.74 -9.71 -7.09
CA VAL A 102 3.54 -9.72 -7.93
C VAL A 102 3.38 -11.14 -8.44
N ILE A 103 2.25 -11.78 -8.19
CA ILE A 103 2.01 -13.19 -8.50
C ILE A 103 0.76 -13.28 -9.36
N GLU A 104 0.90 -13.87 -10.54
CA GLU A 104 -0.21 -14.13 -11.44
C GLU A 104 -1.24 -15.08 -10.80
N ARG A 105 -2.52 -14.71 -10.88
CA ARG A 105 -3.63 -15.50 -10.32
C ARG A 105 -4.83 -15.48 -11.25
N GLY A 106 -4.74 -16.19 -12.38
CA GLY A 106 -5.81 -16.24 -13.37
C GLY A 106 -6.07 -14.85 -13.98
N SER A 107 -7.28 -14.32 -13.84
CA SER A 107 -7.63 -12.96 -14.29
C SER A 107 -7.29 -11.86 -13.28
N GLU A 108 -6.84 -12.24 -12.08
CA GLU A 108 -6.46 -11.33 -11.00
C GLU A 108 -4.96 -11.43 -10.72
N THR A 109 -4.46 -10.53 -9.88
CA THR A 109 -3.06 -10.50 -9.48
C THR A 109 -2.95 -10.39 -7.97
N GLU A 110 -2.24 -11.33 -7.36
CA GLU A 110 -1.87 -11.24 -5.95
C GLU A 110 -0.61 -10.39 -5.81
N VAL A 111 -0.61 -9.49 -4.84
CA VAL A 111 0.55 -8.68 -4.49
C VAL A 111 0.88 -8.91 -3.02
N ARG A 112 2.17 -9.13 -2.74
CA ARG A 112 2.71 -9.17 -1.38
C ARG A 112 3.78 -8.10 -1.24
N ILE A 113 3.61 -7.22 -0.28
CA ILE A 113 4.53 -6.12 0.00
C ILE A 113 5.12 -6.39 1.38
N ILE A 114 6.43 -6.44 1.48
CA ILE A 114 7.14 -6.64 2.74
C ILE A 114 8.13 -5.50 2.89
N ALA A 115 7.92 -4.65 3.89
CA ALA A 115 8.85 -3.58 4.23
C ALA A 115 9.61 -3.94 5.50
N HIS A 116 10.91 -3.64 5.55
CA HIS A 116 11.78 -3.94 6.69
C HIS A 116 12.81 -2.83 6.89
N SER A 117 13.07 -2.47 8.15
CA SER A 117 14.02 -1.42 8.50
C SER A 117 15.48 -1.85 8.54
N GLY A 118 15.78 -3.15 8.75
CA GLY A 118 17.16 -3.62 8.85
C GLY A 118 17.90 -3.16 10.10
N LEU A 119 17.23 -2.44 11.01
CA LEU A 119 17.82 -1.93 12.23
C LEU A 119 17.91 -3.07 13.27
N LYS A 120 19.12 -3.28 13.83
CA LYS A 120 19.35 -4.22 14.94
C LYS A 120 18.66 -3.80 16.25
N LEU A 121 18.37 -2.50 16.42
CA LEU A 121 17.81 -1.99 17.65
C LEU A 121 16.30 -2.19 17.73
N SER A 122 15.85 -2.48 18.95
CA SER A 122 14.47 -2.80 19.37
C SER A 122 13.37 -2.19 18.50
N ALA A 123 12.27 -2.94 18.34
CA ALA A 123 11.06 -2.55 17.59
C ALA A 123 10.44 -1.18 17.96
N LEU A 124 10.91 -0.54 19.03
CA LEU A 124 10.63 0.85 19.37
C LEU A 124 11.23 1.87 18.39
N THR A 125 12.22 1.47 17.57
CA THR A 125 12.95 2.38 16.67
C THR A 125 12.36 2.47 15.25
N ASP A 126 11.50 1.53 14.85
CA ASP A 126 10.84 1.62 13.53
C ASP A 126 9.74 2.70 13.52
N TYR A 127 9.12 2.98 14.67
CA TYR A 127 8.01 3.93 14.81
C TYR A 127 6.85 3.69 13.80
N GLY A 128 6.70 2.46 13.28
CA GLY A 128 5.73 2.13 12.22
C GLY A 128 6.14 2.61 10.83
N ALA A 129 7.43 2.87 10.58
CA ALA A 129 7.93 3.28 9.27
C ALA A 129 7.82 2.13 8.26
N SER A 130 8.05 0.88 8.68
CA SER A 130 7.84 -0.31 7.86
C SER A 130 6.39 -0.44 7.41
N ALA A 131 5.43 -0.31 8.34
CA ALA A 131 4.00 -0.35 8.02
C ALA A 131 3.60 0.78 7.06
N ASN A 132 4.02 2.02 7.35
CA ASN A 132 3.78 3.15 6.46
C ASN A 132 4.35 2.89 5.06
N TYR A 133 5.52 2.28 4.95
CA TYR A 133 6.12 2.00 3.65
C TYR A 133 5.33 0.96 2.85
N ALA A 134 4.94 -0.14 3.48
CA ALA A 134 4.14 -1.16 2.79
C ALA A 134 2.80 -0.59 2.31
N LEU A 135 2.14 0.22 3.15
CA LEU A 135 0.88 0.89 2.82
C LEU A 135 1.05 1.97 1.75
N ASP A 136 2.14 2.74 1.77
CA ASP A 136 2.49 3.72 0.73
C ASP A 136 2.61 3.04 -0.65
N VAL A 137 3.24 1.86 -0.71
CA VAL A 137 3.34 1.08 -1.96
C VAL A 137 1.96 0.59 -2.39
N LEU A 138 1.17 0.02 -1.48
CA LEU A 138 -0.18 -0.46 -1.81
C LEU A 138 -1.10 0.67 -2.33
N ASP A 139 -1.07 1.83 -1.67
CA ASP A 139 -1.83 3.01 -2.05
C ASP A 139 -1.40 3.53 -3.42
N HIS A 140 -0.10 3.57 -3.70
CA HIS A 140 0.41 3.93 -5.02
C HIS A 140 -0.10 2.97 -6.10
N LEU A 141 -0.04 1.65 -5.87
CA LEU A 141 -0.58 0.67 -6.81
C LEU A 141 -2.07 0.89 -7.08
N SER A 142 -2.86 1.09 -6.02
CA SER A 142 -4.31 1.31 -6.12
C SER A 142 -4.65 2.56 -6.94
N LYS A 143 -3.93 3.66 -6.68
CA LYS A 143 -4.10 4.92 -7.43
C LYS A 143 -3.69 4.80 -8.88
N SER A 144 -2.53 4.22 -9.16
CA SER A 144 -2.00 4.09 -10.52
C SER A 144 -2.79 3.11 -11.38
N LEU A 145 -3.37 2.07 -10.77
CA LEU A 145 -4.23 1.11 -11.47
C LEU A 145 -5.70 1.57 -11.59
N GLY A 146 -6.11 2.58 -10.81
CA GLY A 146 -7.50 3.07 -10.78
C GLY A 146 -8.49 2.05 -10.20
N VAL A 147 -8.03 1.07 -9.46
CA VAL A 147 -8.85 0.02 -8.85
C VAL A 147 -8.47 -0.20 -7.38
N ASN A 148 -9.45 -0.58 -6.57
CA ASN A 148 -9.20 -0.94 -5.18
C ASN A 148 -8.83 -2.43 -5.08
N PRO A 149 -7.80 -2.77 -4.27
CA PRO A 149 -7.50 -4.15 -3.95
C PRO A 149 -8.59 -4.79 -3.08
N ARG A 150 -8.70 -6.11 -3.19
CA ARG A 150 -9.54 -7.00 -2.39
C ARG A 150 -8.66 -7.84 -1.47
N ASP A 151 -9.29 -8.51 -0.51
CA ASP A 151 -8.64 -9.46 0.41
C ASP A 151 -7.35 -8.91 1.03
N VAL A 152 -7.39 -7.62 1.43
CA VAL A 152 -6.25 -6.95 2.05
C VAL A 152 -6.06 -7.51 3.45
N VAL A 153 -4.91 -8.14 3.66
CA VAL A 153 -4.54 -8.78 4.93
C VAL A 153 -3.16 -8.28 5.32
N GLU A 154 -3.05 -7.73 6.53
CA GLU A 154 -1.75 -7.45 7.15
C GLU A 154 -1.12 -8.76 7.62
N VAL A 155 0.16 -8.93 7.30
CA VAL A 155 0.94 -10.14 7.58
C VAL A 155 1.85 -9.86 8.76
N ASP A 156 1.40 -10.28 9.94
CA ASP A 156 2.05 -10.01 11.22
C ASP A 156 2.92 -11.17 11.75
N TYR A 157 2.97 -12.32 11.07
CA TYR A 157 3.75 -13.49 11.51
C TYR A 157 5.27 -13.38 11.22
N MET A 158 5.82 -12.15 11.24
CA MET A 158 7.24 -11.89 11.06
C MET A 158 7.96 -12.16 12.39
N ASP A 159 8.53 -13.36 12.52
CA ASP A 159 9.25 -13.78 13.72
C ASP A 159 10.60 -13.04 13.84
N VAL A 160 10.57 -11.89 14.51
CA VAL A 160 11.75 -11.06 14.78
C VAL A 160 12.85 -11.81 15.52
N THR A 161 12.51 -12.86 16.29
CA THR A 161 13.51 -13.65 17.00
C THR A 161 14.43 -14.40 16.05
N LYS A 162 13.93 -14.86 14.89
CA LYS A 162 14.76 -15.53 13.88
C LYS A 162 15.73 -14.58 13.18
N SER A 163 15.33 -13.33 12.95
CA SER A 163 16.20 -12.33 12.30
C SER A 163 17.36 -11.86 13.17
N GLN A 164 17.25 -11.97 14.50
CA GLN A 164 18.29 -11.58 15.46
C GLN A 164 19.32 -12.68 15.75
N LEU A 165 19.09 -13.91 15.28
CA LEU A 165 19.96 -15.07 15.59
C LEU A 165 21.12 -15.27 14.60
N LEU A 166 21.26 -14.44 13.57
CA LEU A 166 22.28 -14.59 12.52
C LEU A 166 23.51 -13.68 12.74
N GLU A 167 23.85 -13.39 13.99
CA GLU A 167 25.08 -12.66 14.37
C GLU A 167 26.27 -13.58 14.67
#